data_AF-A0A4Y7PRI0-F1
#
_entry.id   AF-A0A4Y7PRI0-F1
#
_cell.length_a   1.000
_cell.length_b   1.000
_cell.length_c   1.000
_cell.angle_alpha   90.00
_cell.angle_beta   90.00
_cell.angle_gamma   90.00
#
_symmetry.space_group_name_H-M   'P 1'
#
loop_
_entity.id
_entity.type
_entity.pdbx_description
1 polymer ?
#
loop_
_entity_poly.entity_id
_entity_poly.type
_entity_poly.pdbx_seq_one_letter_code
_entity_poly.pdbx_strand_id
1 'polypeptide(L)'
;IPQWNGNPDTLGSWITKVNTLAHRNATCFNLIAKIIPERFTKDADRWYWSQSFEVRDKAEENWYTMRDHVMGYFMNAHWLSKQKMKAIRAHYRDKDNANETPSQYFIRKFELITLVYALEDSEIIMEIMQGAPTHWLTILTTQSYDTLEQFQRAIKYHEDALMSLDH
;
A
#
# COMPACT_ATOMS: atom_id res chain seq x y z
N ILE A 1 6.03 -5.41 16.46
CA ILE A 1 6.15 -4.28 15.50
C ILE A 1 6.74 -4.82 14.20
N PRO A 2 6.13 -4.55 13.02
CA PRO A 2 6.60 -5.08 11.74
C PRO A 2 7.99 -4.55 11.38
N GLN A 3 8.80 -5.39 10.72
CA GLN A 3 10.09 -4.94 10.17
C GLN A 3 9.90 -4.23 8.84
N TRP A 4 10.86 -3.37 8.49
CA TRP A 4 10.93 -2.75 7.18
C TRP A 4 12.36 -2.64 6.70
N ASN A 5 12.58 -2.84 5.40
CA ASN A 5 13.92 -2.97 4.81
C ASN A 5 14.39 -1.72 4.06
N GLY A 6 13.59 -0.65 4.06
CA GLY A 6 13.86 0.55 3.28
C GLY A 6 13.29 0.53 1.87
N ASN A 7 12.60 -0.54 1.44
CA ASN A 7 11.94 -0.58 0.14
C ASN A 7 10.70 0.32 0.15
N PRO A 8 10.71 1.46 -0.57
CA PRO A 8 9.60 2.39 -0.58
C PRO A 8 8.29 1.80 -1.14
N ASP A 9 8.36 0.79 -2.00
CA ASP A 9 7.17 0.12 -2.54
C ASP A 9 6.38 -0.64 -1.47
N THR A 10 7.03 -1.00 -0.35
CA THR A 10 6.41 -1.68 0.79
C THR A 10 6.10 -0.74 1.96
N LEU A 11 6.48 0.54 1.83
CA LEU A 11 6.38 1.52 2.91
C LEU A 11 4.92 1.78 3.32
N GLY A 12 3.99 1.89 2.37
CA GLY A 12 2.57 2.09 2.65
C GLY A 12 1.97 0.98 3.53
N SER A 13 2.17 -0.28 3.12
CA SER A 13 1.71 -1.45 3.89
C SER A 13 2.36 -1.51 5.28
N TRP A 14 3.64 -1.15 5.39
CA TRP A 14 4.33 -1.07 6.68
C TRP A 14 3.74 0.04 7.57
N ILE A 15 3.55 1.26 7.04
CA ILE A 15 2.94 2.40 7.77
C ILE A 15 1.55 2.02 8.27
N THR A 16 0.70 1.40 7.46
CA THR A 16 -0.65 0.98 7.87
C THR A 16 -0.59 0.00 9.06
N LYS A 17 0.30 -0.98 9.01
CA LYS A 17 0.49 -1.93 10.13
C LYS A 17 0.98 -1.25 11.41
N VAL A 18 1.86 -0.26 11.30
CA VAL A 18 2.34 0.52 12.45
C VAL A 18 1.26 1.46 12.98
N ASN A 19 0.49 2.11 12.12
CA ASN A 19 -0.67 2.94 12.49
C ASN A 19 -1.66 2.15 13.37
N THR A 20 -1.99 0.91 12.98
CA THR A 20 -2.86 0.04 13.78
C THR A 20 -2.32 -0.23 15.19
N LEU A 21 -1.00 -0.34 15.34
CA LEU A 21 -0.37 -0.52 16.66
C LEU A 21 -0.36 0.80 17.46
N ALA A 22 -0.05 1.91 16.81
CA ALA A 22 0.01 3.23 17.43
C ALA A 22 -1.37 3.71 17.93
N HIS A 23 -2.45 3.43 17.20
CA HIS A 23 -3.82 3.82 17.58
C HIS A 23 -4.43 3.01 18.72
N ARG A 24 -3.74 2.00 19.27
CA ARG A 24 -4.27 1.19 20.38
C ARG A 24 -4.49 2.01 21.64
N ASN A 25 -3.56 2.92 21.96
CA ASN A 25 -3.63 3.85 23.08
C ASN A 25 -2.48 4.87 23.00
N ALA A 26 -2.55 5.92 23.83
CA ALA A 26 -1.54 6.98 23.87
C ALA A 26 -0.12 6.47 24.22
N THR A 27 0.00 5.44 25.04
CA THR A 27 1.30 4.83 25.38
C THR A 27 1.94 4.18 24.16
N CYS A 28 1.18 3.39 23.39
CA CYS A 28 1.65 2.82 22.13
C CYS A 28 2.03 3.91 21.14
N PHE A 29 1.23 4.97 21.01
CA PHE A 29 1.51 6.10 20.14
C PHE A 29 2.88 6.75 20.45
N ASN A 30 3.21 6.95 21.73
CA ASN A 30 4.47 7.58 22.12
C ASN A 30 5.67 6.63 22.05
N LEU A 31 5.53 5.38 22.52
CA LEU A 31 6.68 4.48 22.69
C LEU A 31 7.06 3.73 21.41
N ILE A 32 6.14 3.56 20.45
CA ILE A 32 6.45 2.77 19.25
C ILE A 32 7.58 3.39 18.43
N ALA A 33 7.72 4.72 18.46
CA ALA A 33 8.79 5.46 17.79
C ALA A 33 10.18 5.03 18.24
N LYS A 34 10.35 4.73 19.53
CA LYS A 34 11.62 4.28 20.12
C LYS A 34 11.99 2.85 19.74
N ILE A 35 11.00 2.03 19.39
CA ILE A 35 11.21 0.61 19.06
C ILE A 35 11.38 0.42 17.55
N ILE A 36 10.83 1.30 16.72
CA ILE A 36 10.91 1.23 15.26
C ILE A 36 12.35 1.12 14.72
N PRO A 37 13.34 1.88 15.23
CA PRO A 37 14.74 1.76 14.80
C PRO A 37 15.28 0.33 14.86
N GLU A 38 14.96 -0.41 15.91
CA GLU A 38 15.38 -1.81 16.10
C GLU A 38 14.69 -2.79 15.13
N ARG A 39 13.67 -2.33 14.43
CA ARG A 39 12.89 -3.11 13.45
C ARG A 39 13.20 -2.71 12.01
N PHE A 40 14.02 -1.68 11.81
CA PHE A 40 14.60 -1.43 10.50
C PHE A 40 15.63 -2.49 10.16
N THR A 41 15.75 -2.75 8.86
CA THR A 41 16.70 -3.71 8.29
C THR A 41 17.27 -3.14 7.01
N LYS A 42 18.42 -3.66 6.55
CA LYS A 42 19.06 -3.27 5.29
C LYS A 42 19.22 -1.75 5.15
N ASP A 43 18.63 -1.16 4.11
CA ASP A 43 18.86 0.25 3.77
C ASP A 43 18.14 1.20 4.72
N ALA A 44 16.98 0.80 5.28
CA ALA A 44 16.32 1.58 6.33
C ALA A 44 17.18 1.71 7.59
N ASP A 45 17.82 0.62 8.01
CA ASP A 45 18.68 0.62 9.19
C ASP A 45 19.91 1.53 8.98
N ARG A 46 20.61 1.34 7.85
CA ARG A 46 21.77 2.16 7.48
C ARG A 46 21.43 3.65 7.38
N TRP A 47 20.31 3.98 6.75
CA TRP A 47 19.84 5.35 6.64
C TRP A 47 19.53 5.97 8.01
N TYR A 48 18.85 5.23 8.87
CA TYR A 48 18.43 5.75 10.17
C TYR A 48 19.65 6.07 11.03
N TRP A 49 20.62 5.15 11.09
CA TRP A 49 21.84 5.35 11.88
C TRP A 49 22.85 6.33 11.25
N SER A 50 22.66 6.73 10.00
CA SER A 50 23.46 7.83 9.41
C SER A 50 23.00 9.22 9.87
N GLN A 51 21.84 9.33 10.52
CA GLN A 51 21.31 10.60 11.02
C GLN A 51 21.99 11.00 12.34
N SER A 52 22.06 12.32 12.61
CA SER A 52 22.58 12.83 13.88
C SER A 52 21.70 12.38 15.06
N PHE A 53 22.25 12.43 16.27
CA PHE A 53 21.49 12.08 17.47
C PHE A 53 20.27 12.98 17.64
N GLU A 54 20.40 14.28 17.38
CA GLU A 54 19.32 15.27 17.54
C GLU A 54 18.17 15.01 16.57
N VAL A 55 18.48 14.60 15.34
CA VAL A 55 17.47 14.22 14.34
C VAL A 55 16.73 12.96 14.79
N ARG A 56 17.46 11.95 15.30
CA ARG A 56 16.88 10.70 15.79
C ARG A 56 16.01 10.91 17.03
N ASP A 57 16.49 11.69 18.01
CA ASP A 57 15.77 12.01 19.24
C ASP A 57 14.41 12.67 18.94
N LYS A 58 14.41 13.65 18.02
CA LYS A 58 13.17 14.27 17.55
C LYS A 58 12.25 13.30 16.82
N ALA A 59 12.80 12.43 15.97
CA ALA A 59 12.01 11.40 15.29
C ALA A 59 11.37 10.43 16.29
N GLU A 60 12.06 10.08 17.37
CA GLU A 60 11.63 9.15 18.41
C GLU A 60 10.62 9.69 19.43
N GLU A 61 10.16 10.95 19.32
CA GLU A 61 9.19 11.55 20.24
C GLU A 61 7.85 10.79 20.30
N ASN A 62 7.31 10.44 19.14
CA ASN A 62 6.07 9.67 18.99
C ASN A 62 5.93 9.12 17.56
N TRP A 63 4.86 8.35 17.32
CA TRP A 63 4.65 7.75 16.01
C TRP A 63 4.52 8.78 14.89
N TYR A 64 3.88 9.93 15.15
CA TYR A 64 3.70 10.96 14.13
C TYR A 64 5.04 11.52 13.66
N THR A 65 5.94 11.87 14.59
CA THR A 65 7.28 12.39 14.28
C THR A 65 8.14 11.36 13.55
N MET A 66 8.09 10.09 13.97
CA MET A 66 8.83 9.01 13.31
C MET A 66 8.31 8.77 11.89
N ARG A 67 6.99 8.74 11.72
CA ARG A 67 6.34 8.56 10.42
C ARG A 67 6.73 9.68 9.46
N ASP A 68 6.63 10.93 9.90
CA ASP A 68 6.98 12.10 9.09
C ASP A 68 8.47 12.09 8.73
N HIS A 69 9.36 11.66 9.63
CA HIS A 69 10.79 11.52 9.35
C HIS A 69 11.07 10.47 8.26
N VAL A 70 10.45 9.29 8.36
CA VAL A 70 10.57 8.22 7.35
C VAL A 70 10.00 8.68 6.01
N MET A 71 8.78 9.23 6.00
CA MET A 71 8.13 9.69 4.77
C MET A 71 8.92 10.82 4.11
N GLY A 72 9.45 11.76 4.89
CA GLY A 72 10.23 12.89 4.39
C GLY A 72 11.48 12.48 3.60
N TYR A 73 12.12 11.36 3.98
CA TYR A 73 13.28 10.85 3.25
C TYR A 73 12.89 9.94 2.07
N PHE A 74 12.00 8.96 2.29
CA PHE A 74 11.73 7.91 1.31
C PHE A 74 10.63 8.27 0.29
N MET A 75 9.77 9.24 0.58
CA MET A 75 8.64 9.65 -0.28
C MET A 75 8.84 11.05 -0.84
N ASN A 76 10.00 11.30 -1.46
CA ASN A 76 10.24 12.56 -2.17
C ASN A 76 9.39 12.68 -3.47
N ALA A 77 9.38 13.86 -4.09
CA ALA A 77 8.59 14.13 -5.30
C ALA A 77 8.91 13.20 -6.48
N HIS A 78 10.17 12.77 -6.61
CA HIS A 78 10.59 11.81 -7.63
C HIS A 78 9.98 10.44 -7.37
N TRP A 79 10.04 9.96 -6.13
CA TRP A 79 9.40 8.72 -5.71
C TRP A 79 7.89 8.76 -5.95
N LEU A 80 7.22 9.85 -5.54
CA LEU A 80 5.77 10.02 -5.72
C LEU A 80 5.39 9.93 -7.20
N SER A 81 6.16 10.58 -8.08
CA SER A 81 5.93 10.51 -9.52
C SER A 81 6.08 9.09 -10.06
N LYS A 82 7.10 8.34 -9.60
CA LYS A 82 7.30 6.94 -9.98
C LYS A 82 6.17 6.04 -9.51
N GLN A 83 5.68 6.21 -8.28
CA GLN A 83 4.56 5.42 -7.76
C GLN A 83 3.25 5.73 -8.46
N LYS A 84 2.96 7.00 -8.78
CA LYS A 84 1.80 7.37 -9.60
C LYS A 84 1.83 6.66 -10.96
N MET A 85 2.98 6.66 -11.63
CA MET A 85 3.13 5.92 -12.89
C MET A 85 2.94 4.40 -12.71
N LYS A 86 3.45 3.82 -11.61
CA LYS A 86 3.29 2.40 -11.30
C LYS A 86 1.82 2.05 -11.06
N ALA A 87 1.11 2.87 -10.28
CA ALA A 87 -0.31 2.71 -10.01
C ALA A 87 -1.13 2.76 -11.31
N ILE A 88 -0.92 3.76 -12.16
CA ILE A 88 -1.65 3.91 -13.43
C ILE A 88 -1.37 2.74 -14.40
N ARG A 89 -0.10 2.33 -14.54
CA ARG A 89 0.30 1.30 -15.51
C ARG A 89 0.03 -0.14 -15.07
N ALA A 90 -0.22 -0.36 -13.78
CA ALA A 90 -0.55 -1.69 -13.27
C ALA A 90 -1.83 -2.20 -13.93
N HIS A 91 -1.73 -3.35 -14.58
CA HIS A 91 -2.85 -4.06 -15.19
C HIS A 91 -2.79 -5.52 -14.75
N TYR A 92 -3.93 -6.19 -14.86
CA TYR A 92 -4.06 -7.60 -14.52
C TYR A 92 -3.11 -8.44 -15.38
N ARG A 93 -2.33 -9.29 -14.71
CA ARG A 93 -1.30 -10.17 -15.28
C ARG A 93 -0.28 -9.42 -16.14
N ASP A 94 0.21 -8.29 -15.62
CA ASP A 94 1.32 -7.58 -16.23
C ASP A 94 2.63 -8.40 -16.24
N LYS A 95 3.64 -7.88 -16.93
CA LYS A 95 4.95 -8.56 -17.11
C LYS A 95 5.56 -9.06 -15.80
N ASP A 96 5.37 -8.33 -14.71
CA ASP A 96 5.98 -8.65 -13.41
C ASP A 96 5.06 -9.55 -12.56
N ASN A 97 3.79 -9.72 -12.95
CA ASN A 97 2.75 -10.44 -12.20
C ASN A 97 1.92 -11.39 -13.09
N ALA A 98 2.56 -12.03 -14.08
CA ALA A 98 1.87 -12.79 -15.13
C ALA A 98 0.92 -13.91 -14.64
N ASN A 99 1.15 -14.46 -13.45
CA ASN A 99 0.36 -15.56 -12.87
C ASN A 99 -0.60 -15.10 -11.76
N GLU A 100 -0.81 -13.79 -11.60
CA GLU A 100 -1.68 -13.30 -10.54
C GLU A 100 -3.14 -13.69 -10.76
N THR A 101 -3.85 -13.98 -9.66
CA THR A 101 -5.30 -14.18 -9.66
C THR A 101 -6.04 -12.85 -9.62
N PRO A 102 -7.34 -12.80 -10.00
CA PRO A 102 -8.17 -11.60 -9.87
C PRO A 102 -8.12 -10.96 -8.47
N SER A 103 -8.17 -11.76 -7.40
CA SER A 103 -8.07 -11.24 -6.04
C SER A 103 -6.69 -10.64 -5.74
N GLN A 104 -5.62 -11.27 -6.22
CA GLN A 104 -4.26 -10.76 -6.04
C GLN A 104 -4.05 -9.44 -6.79
N TYR A 105 -4.57 -9.34 -8.01
CA TYR A 105 -4.58 -8.11 -8.78
C TYR A 105 -5.34 -6.98 -8.07
N PHE A 106 -6.56 -7.26 -7.58
CA PHE A 106 -7.33 -6.29 -6.81
C PHE A 106 -6.51 -5.73 -5.64
N ILE A 107 -5.92 -6.61 -4.81
CA ILE A 107 -5.11 -6.21 -3.64
C ILE A 107 -3.92 -5.35 -4.08
N ARG A 108 -3.16 -5.81 -5.09
CA ARG A 108 -1.97 -5.10 -5.59
C ARG A 108 -2.31 -3.72 -6.14
N LYS A 109 -3.34 -3.63 -6.99
CA LYS A 109 -3.78 -2.37 -7.62
C LYS A 109 -4.36 -1.42 -6.57
N PHE A 110 -5.15 -1.93 -5.63
CA PHE A 110 -5.67 -1.17 -4.49
C PHE A 110 -4.55 -0.57 -3.63
N GLU A 111 -3.55 -1.36 -3.25
CA GLU A 111 -2.39 -0.88 -2.48
C GLU A 111 -1.61 0.22 -3.23
N LEU A 112 -1.44 0.08 -4.54
CA LEU A 112 -0.75 1.08 -5.36
C LEU A 112 -1.53 2.40 -5.47
N ILE A 113 -2.85 2.34 -5.66
CA ILE A 113 -3.70 3.53 -5.82
C ILE A 113 -3.77 4.31 -4.50
N THR A 114 -4.14 3.63 -3.41
CA THR A 114 -4.33 4.25 -2.09
C THR A 114 -3.04 4.80 -1.49
N LEU A 115 -1.88 4.34 -1.97
CA LEU A 115 -0.58 4.89 -1.58
C LEU A 115 -0.35 6.31 -2.11
N VAL A 116 -0.92 6.67 -3.26
CA VAL A 116 -0.61 7.93 -3.97
C VAL A 116 -1.82 8.83 -4.23
N TYR A 117 -3.03 8.32 -4.07
CA TYR A 117 -4.28 9.05 -4.29
C TYR A 117 -5.22 8.87 -3.10
N ALA A 118 -5.96 9.93 -2.79
CA ALA A 118 -7.14 9.89 -1.92
C ALA A 118 -8.36 9.90 -2.82
N LEU A 119 -8.93 8.73 -3.07
CA LEU A 119 -10.07 8.51 -3.96
C LEU A 119 -11.24 7.91 -3.19
N GLU A 120 -12.44 8.13 -3.68
CA GLU A 120 -13.65 7.44 -3.22
C GLU A 120 -13.66 5.98 -3.68
N ASP A 121 -14.43 5.13 -2.99
CA ASP A 121 -14.56 3.70 -3.32
C ASP A 121 -14.94 3.47 -4.79
N SER A 122 -15.87 4.28 -5.32
CA SER A 122 -16.31 4.20 -6.72
C SER A 122 -15.19 4.50 -7.71
N GLU A 123 -14.36 5.51 -7.42
CA GLU A 123 -13.19 5.88 -8.22
C GLU A 123 -12.13 4.77 -8.19
N ILE A 124 -11.90 4.17 -7.03
CA ILE A 124 -10.96 3.04 -6.89
C ILE A 124 -11.46 1.82 -7.67
N ILE A 125 -12.76 1.50 -7.61
CA ILE A 125 -13.36 0.40 -8.38
C ILE A 125 -13.14 0.64 -9.89
N MET A 126 -13.37 1.87 -10.37
CA MET A 126 -13.15 2.23 -11.77
C MET A 126 -11.68 2.06 -12.18
N GLU A 127 -10.74 2.57 -11.38
CA GLU A 127 -9.29 2.44 -11.64
C GLU A 127 -8.83 0.97 -11.66
N ILE A 128 -9.39 0.12 -10.80
CA ILE A 128 -9.11 -1.32 -10.81
C ILE A 128 -9.63 -1.96 -12.10
N MET A 129 -10.85 -1.62 -12.50
CA MET A 129 -11.47 -2.17 -13.71
C MET A 129 -10.84 -1.65 -15.01
N GLN A 130 -10.25 -0.45 -15.00
CA GLN A 130 -9.51 0.08 -16.15
C GLN A 130 -8.27 -0.76 -16.49
N GLY A 131 -7.61 -1.34 -15.48
CA GLY A 131 -6.50 -2.27 -15.68
C GLY A 131 -6.92 -3.74 -15.79
N ALA A 132 -8.21 -4.05 -15.71
CA ALA A 132 -8.74 -5.41 -15.83
C ALA A 132 -9.13 -5.72 -17.28
N PRO A 133 -9.23 -7.01 -17.68
CA PRO A 133 -9.75 -7.38 -18.98
C PRO A 133 -11.20 -6.93 -19.17
N THR A 134 -11.55 -6.42 -20.36
CA THR A 134 -12.90 -5.90 -20.64
C THR A 134 -14.00 -6.95 -20.43
N HIS A 135 -13.70 -8.23 -20.65
CA HIS A 135 -14.67 -9.31 -20.47
C HIS A 135 -15.08 -9.51 -19.00
N TRP A 136 -14.33 -9.00 -18.01
CA TRP A 136 -14.74 -9.02 -16.61
C TRP A 136 -16.05 -8.25 -16.38
N LEU A 137 -16.36 -7.24 -17.20
CA LEU A 137 -17.63 -6.49 -17.15
C LEU A 137 -18.86 -7.36 -17.43
N THR A 138 -18.68 -8.56 -17.98
CA THR A 138 -19.78 -9.52 -18.19
C THR A 138 -20.22 -10.21 -16.90
N ILE A 139 -19.34 -10.25 -15.89
CA ILE A 139 -19.57 -10.89 -14.59
C ILE A 139 -19.69 -9.84 -13.49
N LEU A 140 -18.85 -8.80 -13.54
CA LEU A 140 -18.76 -7.76 -12.51
C LEU A 140 -19.56 -6.53 -12.93
N THR A 141 -20.72 -6.34 -12.32
CA THR A 141 -21.53 -5.13 -12.49
C THR A 141 -21.02 -4.03 -11.55
N THR A 142 -20.07 -3.22 -12.00
CA THR A 142 -19.40 -2.22 -11.14
C THR A 142 -20.35 -1.23 -10.48
N GLN A 143 -21.45 -0.88 -11.15
CA GLN A 143 -22.48 0.03 -10.64
C GLN A 143 -23.30 -0.54 -9.46
N SER A 144 -23.24 -1.86 -9.22
CA SER A 144 -23.97 -2.49 -8.12
C SER A 144 -23.17 -2.59 -6.81
N TYR A 145 -21.95 -2.07 -6.78
CA TYR A 145 -21.09 -2.11 -5.58
C TYR A 145 -20.98 -0.72 -4.96
N ASP A 146 -21.52 -0.58 -3.75
CA ASP A 146 -21.47 0.67 -2.99
C ASP A 146 -20.16 0.81 -2.20
N THR A 147 -19.43 -0.29 -2.00
CA THR A 147 -18.19 -0.33 -1.22
C THR A 147 -17.14 -1.20 -1.87
N LEU A 148 -15.87 -0.89 -1.60
CA LEU A 148 -14.74 -1.73 -2.02
C LEU A 148 -14.81 -3.15 -1.44
N GLU A 149 -15.36 -3.32 -0.24
CA GLU A 149 -15.52 -4.64 0.37
C GLU A 149 -16.50 -5.52 -0.42
N GLN A 150 -17.62 -4.96 -0.89
CA GLN A 150 -18.57 -5.67 -1.73
C GLN A 150 -17.91 -6.09 -3.06
N PHE A 151 -17.20 -5.16 -3.69
CA PHE A 151 -16.49 -5.44 -4.94
C PHE A 151 -15.41 -6.51 -4.76
N GLN A 152 -14.60 -6.43 -3.70
CA GLN A 152 -13.57 -7.44 -3.39
C GLN A 152 -14.20 -8.83 -3.16
N ARG A 153 -15.32 -8.90 -2.44
CA ARG A 153 -16.06 -10.15 -2.23
C ARG A 153 -16.59 -10.72 -3.55
N ALA A 154 -17.11 -9.88 -4.43
CA ALA A 154 -17.59 -10.31 -5.75
C ALA A 154 -16.46 -10.86 -6.62
N ILE A 155 -15.29 -10.20 -6.66
CA ILE A 155 -14.10 -10.71 -7.34
C ILE A 155 -13.74 -12.09 -6.78
N LYS A 156 -13.70 -12.25 -5.45
CA LYS A 156 -13.35 -13.53 -4.84
C LYS A 156 -14.37 -14.63 -5.14
N TYR A 157 -15.66 -14.30 -5.11
CA TYR A 157 -16.74 -15.24 -5.39
C TYR A 157 -16.72 -15.72 -6.85
N HIS A 158 -16.35 -14.85 -7.79
CA HIS A 158 -16.27 -15.15 -9.21
C HIS A 158 -14.85 -15.48 -9.71
N GLU A 159 -13.88 -15.71 -8.83
CA GLU A 159 -12.46 -15.79 -9.20
C GLU A 159 -12.18 -16.84 -10.28
N ASP A 160 -12.73 -18.05 -10.15
CA ASP A 160 -12.55 -19.12 -11.14
C ASP A 160 -13.17 -18.77 -12.49
N ALA A 161 -14.34 -18.12 -12.49
CA ALA A 161 -15.01 -17.70 -13.72
C ALA A 161 -14.22 -16.59 -14.42
N LEU A 162 -13.73 -15.60 -13.67
CA LEU A 162 -12.90 -14.51 -14.19
C LEU A 162 -11.59 -15.03 -14.78
N MET A 163 -10.98 -16.05 -14.17
CA MET A 163 -9.78 -16.71 -14.70
C MET A 163 -10.06 -17.52 -15.98
N SER A 164 -11.23 -18.15 -16.07
CA SER A 164 -11.60 -19.01 -17.22
C SER A 164 -11.85 -18.23 -18.51
N LEU A 165 -12.20 -16.95 -18.41
CA LEU A 165 -12.44 -16.07 -19.55
C LEU A 165 -11.15 -15.56 -20.22
N ASP A 166 -9.99 -15.78 -19.60
CA ASP A 166 -8.68 -15.41 -20.12
C ASP A 166 -8.08 -16.45 -21.08
N HIS A 167 -8.78 -17.57 -21.33
CA HIS A 167 -8.35 -18.68 -22.18
C HIS A 167 -8.96 -18.67 -23.59
#